data_AF-A0A4P5YCF0-F1
#
_entry.id   AF-A0A4P5YCF0-F1
#
_cell.length_a   1.000
_cell.length_b   1.000
_cell.length_c   1.000
_cell.angle_alpha   90.00
_cell.angle_beta   90.00
_cell.angle_gamma   90.00
#
_symmetry.space_group_name_H-M   'P 1'
#
loop_
_entity.id
_entity.type
_entity.pdbx_description
1 polymer ?
#
loop_
_entity_poly.entity_id
_entity_poly.type
_entity_poly.pdbx_seq_one_letter_code
_entity_poly.pdbx_strand_id
1 'polypeptide(L)'
;MSKTTSKMLTGFKYVYLMAFFALLSGFFYPLITNTSFDSVVIGVIILFIGLAGGVLLYKSAISEKRRGIFLGGGFTLISISLFYIFQITGRV
;
A
#
# COMPACT_ATOMS: atom_id res chain seq x y z
N MET A 1 -16.30 -26.28 8.31
CA MET A 1 -15.72 -24.92 8.25
C MET A 1 -14.79 -24.72 9.44
N SER A 2 -13.48 -24.67 9.22
CA SER A 2 -12.50 -24.50 10.31
C SER A 2 -12.60 -23.08 10.90
N LYS A 3 -12.63 -22.98 12.24
CA LYS A 3 -12.77 -21.71 12.98
C LYS A 3 -11.65 -20.70 12.69
N THR A 4 -10.52 -21.15 12.14
CA THR A 4 -9.36 -20.34 11.74
C THR A 4 -9.63 -19.52 10.49
N THR A 5 -10.35 -20.09 9.51
CA THR A 5 -10.72 -19.39 8.27
C THR A 5 -11.67 -18.23 8.55
N SER A 6 -12.60 -18.36 9.50
CA SER A 6 -13.55 -17.26 9.80
C SER A 6 -12.88 -16.07 10.49
N LYS A 7 -11.93 -16.29 11.40
CA LYS A 7 -11.18 -15.19 12.06
C LYS A 7 -10.30 -14.41 11.09
N MET A 8 -9.59 -15.11 10.20
CA MET A 8 -8.73 -14.49 9.20
C MET A 8 -9.57 -13.68 8.20
N LEU A 9 -10.69 -14.23 7.72
CA LEU A 9 -11.62 -13.55 6.81
C LEU A 9 -12.28 -12.31 7.46
N THR A 10 -12.53 -12.36 8.77
CA THR A 10 -13.07 -11.21 9.53
C THR A 10 -12.04 -10.08 9.66
N GLY A 11 -10.75 -10.39 9.88
CA GLY A 11 -9.68 -9.39 9.94
C GLY A 11 -9.47 -8.66 8.60
N PHE A 12 -9.48 -9.40 7.48
CA PHE A 12 -9.37 -8.80 6.14
C PHE A 12 -10.50 -7.80 5.84
N LYS A 13 -11.72 -8.02 6.36
CA LYS A 13 -12.85 -7.10 6.17
C LYS A 13 -12.57 -5.70 6.71
N TYR A 14 -11.97 -5.61 7.90
CA TYR A 14 -11.70 -4.31 8.53
C TYR A 14 -10.50 -3.59 7.90
N VAL A 15 -9.47 -4.34 7.49
CA VAL A 15 -8.33 -3.78 6.75
C VAL A 15 -8.79 -3.20 5.41
N TYR A 16 -9.65 -3.94 4.70
CA TYR A 16 -10.28 -3.46 3.46
C TYR A 16 -11.08 -2.18 3.72
N LEU A 17 -11.92 -2.16 4.75
CA LEU A 17 -12.74 -1.00 5.08
C LEU A 17 -11.88 0.24 5.41
N MET A 18 -10.81 0.08 6.20
CA MET A 18 -9.86 1.16 6.50
C MET A 18 -9.18 1.69 5.25
N ALA A 19 -8.65 0.79 4.41
CA ALA A 19 -7.99 1.18 3.16
C ALA A 19 -8.96 1.90 2.22
N PHE A 20 -10.20 1.40 2.12
CA PHE A 20 -11.26 2.01 1.35
C PHE A 20 -11.56 3.43 1.83
N PHE A 21 -11.80 3.63 3.13
CA PHE A 21 -12.07 4.96 3.67
C PHE A 21 -10.88 5.91 3.55
N ALA A 22 -9.65 5.44 3.74
CA ALA A 22 -8.45 6.25 3.56
C ALA A 22 -8.29 6.74 2.11
N LEU A 23 -8.45 5.84 1.13
CA LEU A 23 -8.43 6.18 -0.30
C LEU A 23 -9.58 7.11 -0.68
N LEU A 24 -10.78 6.84 -0.14
CA LEU A 24 -11.98 7.64 -0.38
C LEU A 24 -11.80 9.06 0.15
N SER A 25 -11.23 9.25 1.34
CA SER A 25 -10.90 10.57 1.89
C SER A 25 -9.90 11.33 1.02
N GLY A 26 -8.90 10.62 0.46
CA GLY A 26 -7.95 11.22 -0.48
C GLY A 26 -8.61 11.73 -1.75
N PHE A 27 -9.61 11.00 -2.28
CA PHE A 27 -10.34 11.40 -3.48
C PHE A 27 -11.35 12.53 -3.24
N PHE A 28 -12.07 12.52 -2.11
CA PHE A 28 -13.05 13.55 -1.81
C PHE A 28 -12.43 14.89 -1.47
N TYR A 29 -11.20 14.93 -0.94
CA TYR A 29 -10.55 16.17 -0.54
C TYR A 29 -10.44 17.19 -1.69
N PRO A 30 -9.83 16.87 -2.86
CA PRO A 30 -9.79 17.82 -3.97
C PRO A 30 -11.17 18.20 -4.52
N LEU A 31 -12.13 17.29 -4.44
CA LEU A 31 -13.50 17.52 -4.91
C LEU A 31 -14.20 18.62 -4.10
N ILE A 32 -14.04 18.62 -2.77
CA ILE A 32 -14.67 19.64 -1.90
C ILE A 32 -13.87 20.94 -1.88
N THR A 33 -12.55 20.89 -2.07
CA THR A 33 -11.68 22.09 -2.08
C THR A 33 -11.52 22.73 -3.45
N ASN A 34 -12.09 22.15 -4.51
CA ASN A 34 -11.89 22.58 -5.91
C ASN A 34 -10.40 22.69 -6.28
N THR A 35 -9.56 21.77 -5.78
CA THR A 35 -8.13 21.71 -6.09
C THR A 35 -7.83 20.63 -7.13
N SER A 36 -6.63 20.64 -7.72
CA SER A 36 -6.24 19.63 -8.70
C SER A 36 -6.16 18.23 -8.10
N PHE A 37 -6.47 17.22 -8.94
CA PHE A 37 -6.36 15.80 -8.58
C PHE A 37 -4.93 15.25 -8.73
N ASP A 38 -3.97 16.04 -9.23
CA ASP A 38 -2.61 15.58 -9.54
C ASP A 38 -1.94 14.92 -8.34
N SER A 39 -2.07 15.55 -7.17
CA SER A 39 -1.50 15.02 -5.92
C SER A 39 -2.14 13.69 -5.52
N VAL A 40 -3.44 13.50 -5.79
CA VAL A 40 -4.14 12.24 -5.50
C VAL A 40 -3.71 11.15 -6.47
N VAL A 41 -3.62 11.46 -7.76
CA VAL A 41 -3.18 10.50 -8.79
C VAL A 41 -1.76 10.02 -8.48
N ILE A 42 -0.83 10.95 -8.19
CA ILE A 42 0.54 10.62 -7.81
C ILE A 42 0.57 9.81 -6.51
N GLY A 43 -0.20 10.21 -5.49
CA GLY A 43 -0.31 9.49 -4.23
C GLY A 43 -0.80 8.05 -4.41
N VAL A 44 -1.81 7.83 -5.26
CA VAL A 44 -2.33 6.49 -5.57
C VAL A 44 -1.26 5.63 -6.26
N ILE A 45 -0.51 6.19 -7.22
CA ILE A 45 0.60 5.48 -7.87
C ILE A 45 1.66 5.06 -6.85
N ILE A 46 2.06 5.97 -5.95
CA ILE A 46 3.05 5.69 -4.89
C ILE A 46 2.55 4.58 -3.95
N LEU A 47 1.25 4.57 -3.65
CA LEU A 47 0.62 3.57 -2.80
C LEU A 47 0.62 2.18 -3.47
N PHE A 48 0.36 2.10 -4.78
CA PHE A 48 0.49 0.85 -5.54
C PHE A 48 1.93 0.33 -5.60
N ILE A 49 2.93 1.21 -5.72
CA ILE A 49 4.36 0.85 -5.64
C ILE A 49 4.68 0.22 -4.27
N GLY A 50 4.22 0.84 -3.19
CA GLY A 50 4.38 0.31 -1.84
C GLY A 50 3.68 -1.04 -1.63
N LEU A 51 2.45 -1.17 -2.15
CA LEU A 51 1.69 -2.43 -2.11
C LEU A 51 2.42 -3.54 -2.87
N ALA A 52 2.96 -3.26 -4.06
CA ALA A 52 3.76 -4.21 -4.83
C ALA A 52 4.98 -4.67 -4.02
N GLY A 53 5.66 -3.75 -3.34
CA GLY A 53 6.75 -4.07 -2.41
C GLY A 53 6.31 -5.01 -1.29
N GLY A 54 5.20 -4.71 -0.63
CA GLY A 54 4.61 -5.56 0.41
C GLY A 54 4.23 -6.96 -0.08
N VAL A 55 3.67 -7.08 -1.29
CA VAL A 55 3.35 -8.37 -1.92
C VAL A 55 4.60 -9.19 -2.20
N LEU A 56 5.69 -8.56 -2.68
CA LEU A 56 6.97 -9.24 -2.86
C LEU A 56 7.55 -9.72 -1.53
N LEU A 57 7.47 -8.91 -0.46
CA LEU A 57 7.88 -9.32 0.88
C LEU A 57 7.05 -10.49 1.41
N TYR A 58 5.73 -10.47 1.23
CA TYR A 58 4.87 -11.60 1.60
C TYR A 58 5.27 -12.88 0.84
N LYS A 59 5.54 -12.76 -0.46
CA LYS A 59 5.99 -13.88 -1.29
C LYS A 59 7.37 -14.39 -0.86
N SER A 60 8.22 -13.51 -0.33
CA SER A 60 9.52 -13.89 0.24
C SER A 60 9.38 -14.74 1.51
N ALA A 61 8.39 -14.45 2.36
CA ALA A 61 8.16 -15.19 3.60
C ALA A 61 7.72 -16.64 3.34
N ILE A 62 7.10 -16.91 2.18
CA ILE A 62 6.54 -18.22 1.82
C ILE A 62 7.47 -18.98 0.85
N SER A 63 8.37 -18.30 0.13
CA SER A 63 9.22 -18.91 -0.89
C SER A 63 10.63 -19.22 -0.37
N GLU A 64 11.02 -20.49 -0.29
CA GLU A 64 12.39 -20.90 0.13
C GLU A 64 13.45 -20.68 -0.96
N LYS A 65 13.12 -20.96 -2.23
CA LYS A 65 14.13 -21.08 -3.30
C LYS A 65 14.61 -19.74 -3.88
N ARG A 66 13.90 -18.63 -3.64
CA ARG A 66 14.23 -17.29 -4.15
C ARG A 66 13.99 -16.17 -3.13
N ARG A 67 14.00 -16.51 -1.84
CA ARG A 67 13.70 -15.59 -0.73
C ARG A 67 14.49 -14.29 -0.80
N GLY A 68 15.80 -14.38 -1.08
CA GLY A 68 16.69 -13.21 -1.13
C GLY A 68 16.30 -12.16 -2.17
N ILE A 69 15.90 -12.62 -3.37
CA ILE A 69 15.51 -11.71 -4.46
C ILE A 69 14.17 -11.03 -4.14
N PHE A 70 13.22 -11.78 -3.58
CA PHE A 70 11.92 -11.24 -3.18
C PHE A 70 12.03 -10.26 -2.00
N LEU A 71 12.91 -10.53 -1.03
CA LEU A 71 13.22 -9.60 0.06
C LEU A 71 13.85 -8.32 -0.49
N GLY A 72 14.92 -8.43 -1.27
CA GLY A 72 15.62 -7.27 -1.83
C GLY A 72 14.73 -6.40 -2.69
N GLY A 73 13.95 -7.01 -3.60
CA GLY A 73 12.99 -6.29 -4.44
C GLY A 73 11.85 -5.65 -3.65
N GLY A 74 11.31 -6.36 -2.65
CA GLY A 74 10.25 -5.85 -1.80
C GLY A 74 10.69 -4.65 -0.96
N PHE A 75 11.86 -4.72 -0.31
CA PHE A 75 12.40 -3.60 0.45
C PHE A 75 12.74 -2.41 -0.45
N THR A 76 13.33 -2.65 -1.63
CA THR A 76 13.62 -1.58 -2.60
C THR A 76 12.35 -0.82 -2.98
N LEU A 77 11.26 -1.52 -3.33
CA LEU A 77 9.99 -0.89 -3.68
C LEU A 77 9.38 -0.10 -2.51
N ILE A 78 9.47 -0.62 -1.28
CA ILE A 78 9.00 0.11 -0.10
C ILE A 78 9.84 1.38 0.14
N SER A 79 11.16 1.30 0.02
CA SER A 79 12.04 2.47 0.15
C SER A 79 11.74 3.54 -0.90
N ILE A 80 11.50 3.14 -2.15
CA ILE A 80 11.12 4.06 -3.24
C ILE A 80 9.76 4.72 -2.93
N SER A 81 8.76 3.93 -2.52
CA SER A 81 7.45 4.46 -2.13
C SER A 81 7.58 5.48 -0.99
N LEU A 82 8.39 5.16 0.03
CA LEU A 82 8.63 6.05 1.16
C LEU A 82 9.36 7.34 0.75
N PHE A 83 10.35 7.25 -0.15
CA PHE A 83 11.04 8.41 -0.69
C PHE A 83 10.08 9.36 -1.41
N TYR A 84 9.20 8.83 -2.25
CA TYR A 84 8.19 9.65 -2.92
C TYR A 84 7.21 10.28 -1.93
N ILE A 85 6.81 9.59 -0.86
CA ILE A 85 5.98 10.19 0.21
C ILE A 85 6.69 11.41 0.82
N PHE A 86 7.99 11.31 1.10
CA PHE A 86 8.75 12.42 1.64
C PHE A 86 8.85 13.61 0.67
N GLN A 87 9.07 13.33 -0.62
CA GLN A 87 9.07 14.36 -1.68
C GLN A 87 7.73 15.10 -1.77
N ILE A 88 6.60 14.38 -1.83
CA ILE A 88 5.29 15.03 -1.95
C ILE A 88 4.88 15.79 -0.68
N THR A 89 5.45 15.43 0.47
CA THR A 89 5.20 16.12 1.75
C THR A 89 6.12 17.34 1.93
N GLY A 90 7.07 17.57 1.01
CA GLY A 90 8.03 18.68 1.09
C GLY A 90 9.04 18.55 2.25
N ARG A 91 9.32 17.32 2.69
CA ARG A 91 10.28 17.05 3.77
C ARG A 91 11.72 16.82 3.29
N VAL A 92 11.92 16.80 1.97
CA VAL A 92 13.20 16.61 1.26
C VAL A 92 13.20 17.44 -0.01
#